data_AF-A0A438J732-F1
#
_entry.id   AF-A0A438J732-F1
#
_cell.length_a   1.000
_cell.length_b   1.000
_cell.length_c   1.000
_cell.angle_alpha   90.00
_cell.angle_beta   90.00
_cell.angle_gamma   90.00
#
_symmetry.space_group_name_H-M   'P 1'
#
loop_
_entity.id
_entity.type
_entity.pdbx_description
1 polymer ?
#
loop_
_entity_poly.entity_id
_entity_poly.type
_entity_poly.pdbx_seq_one_letter_code
_entity_poly.pdbx_strand_id
1 'polypeptide(L)'
;MIEPFSPLYLHPSDNPGATITTCVFNGENYDMWEKAIRNALRAKNKLEIIDGTVNKPKGENGNELNAWEACNLMIISWMFNVIDKSLHSSVAYAQTAKDMWEDLKERYVVGNAPRVHQLRSEIVNLKQE
;
A
#
# COMPACT_ATOMS: atom_id res chain seq x y z
N MET A 1 -11.71 11.54 -21.94
CA MET A 1 -10.82 12.22 -20.98
C MET A 1 -11.18 11.71 -19.60
N ILE A 2 -10.20 11.49 -18.70
CA ILE A 2 -10.50 11.06 -17.33
C ILE A 2 -10.84 12.29 -16.50
N GLU A 3 -11.97 12.26 -15.79
CA GLU A 3 -12.45 13.37 -14.97
C GLU A 3 -11.51 13.65 -13.78
N PRO A 4 -11.26 14.92 -13.39
CA PRO A 4 -10.31 15.27 -12.32
C PRO A 4 -10.59 14.63 -10.94
N PHE A 5 -11.85 14.26 -10.67
CA PHE A 5 -12.25 13.59 -9.43
C PHE A 5 -12.29 12.06 -9.56
N SER A 6 -11.98 11.52 -10.73
CA SER A 6 -11.89 10.08 -10.93
C SER A 6 -10.72 9.52 -10.11
N PRO A 7 -10.87 8.34 -9.50
CA PRO A 7 -9.75 7.60 -8.92
C PRO A 7 -8.63 7.31 -9.93
N LEU A 8 -8.96 7.28 -11.24
CA LEU A 8 -8.03 7.04 -12.34
C LEU A 8 -7.31 8.30 -12.84
N TYR A 9 -7.61 9.46 -12.27
CA TYR A 9 -6.92 10.70 -12.62
C TYR A 9 -5.57 10.80 -11.91
N LEU A 10 -4.49 11.00 -12.67
CA LEU A 10 -3.19 11.35 -12.13
C LEU A 10 -3.03 12.87 -12.15
N HIS A 11 -2.77 13.46 -10.98
CA HIS A 11 -2.52 14.89 -10.90
C HIS A 11 -1.15 15.21 -11.53
N PRO A 12 -0.94 16.36 -12.18
CA PRO A 12 0.35 16.72 -12.79
C PRO A 12 1.55 16.73 -11.81
N SER A 13 1.31 16.82 -10.51
CA SER A 13 2.35 16.72 -9.48
C SER A 13 2.69 15.27 -9.07
N ASP A 14 1.86 14.30 -9.46
CA ASP A 14 2.08 12.90 -9.12
C ASP A 14 3.24 12.36 -9.95
N ASN A 15 4.28 11.93 -9.26
CA ASN A 15 5.48 11.40 -9.88
C ASN A 15 5.93 10.13 -9.15
N PRO A 16 6.56 9.17 -9.86
CA PRO A 16 6.95 7.89 -9.26
C PRO A 16 7.99 7.99 -8.14
N GLY A 17 8.80 9.06 -8.12
CA GLY A 17 9.84 9.29 -7.11
C GLY A 17 9.32 9.91 -5.81
N ALA A 18 8.05 10.30 -5.74
CA ALA A 18 7.50 10.93 -4.55
C ALA A 18 7.36 9.91 -3.40
N THR A 19 7.69 10.36 -2.20
CA THR A 19 7.41 9.64 -0.95
C THR A 19 6.06 10.12 -0.42
N ILE A 20 5.05 9.23 -0.38
CA ILE A 20 3.69 9.60 0.04
C ILE A 20 3.48 9.60 1.57
N THR A 21 4.43 9.04 2.31
CA THR A 21 4.48 9.04 3.78
C THR A 21 5.91 8.87 4.25
N THR A 22 6.27 9.47 5.38
CA THR A 22 7.60 9.29 6.01
C THR A 22 7.72 7.97 6.79
N CYS A 23 6.61 7.27 7.00
CA CYS A 23 6.61 5.96 7.63
C CYS A 23 7.09 4.89 6.65
N VAL A 24 8.32 4.41 6.82
CA VAL A 24 8.91 3.33 6.01
C VAL A 24 8.61 1.99 6.65
N PHE A 25 8.11 1.03 5.88
CA PHE A 25 7.87 -0.33 6.34
C PHE A 25 9.17 -1.09 6.55
N ASN A 26 9.41 -1.59 7.76
CA ASN A 26 10.63 -2.30 8.14
C ASN A 26 10.39 -3.78 8.51
N GLY A 27 9.18 -4.30 8.28
CA GLY A 27 8.81 -5.68 8.63
C GLY A 27 8.16 -5.82 10.00
N GLU A 28 8.37 -4.88 10.92
CA GLU A 28 7.84 -4.95 12.29
C GLU A 28 6.75 -3.91 12.56
N ASN A 29 6.75 -2.79 11.83
CA ASN A 29 5.84 -1.66 12.04
C ASN A 29 4.57 -1.67 11.16
N TYR A 30 4.08 -2.86 10.78
CA TYR A 30 3.00 -3.01 9.79
C TYR A 30 1.76 -2.16 10.11
N ASP A 31 1.22 -2.23 11.34
CA ASP A 31 -0.01 -1.51 11.72
C ASP A 31 0.11 0.02 11.57
N MET A 32 1.30 0.56 11.84
CA MET A 32 1.56 1.99 11.70
C MET A 32 1.72 2.37 10.24
N TRP A 33 2.48 1.56 9.50
CA TRP A 33 2.72 1.74 8.07
C TRP A 33 1.43 1.62 7.26
N GLU A 34 0.62 0.60 7.52
CA GLU A 34 -0.66 0.35 6.84
C GLU A 34 -1.58 1.59 6.96
N LYS A 35 -1.76 2.09 8.19
CA LYS A 35 -2.55 3.31 8.43
C LYS A 35 -2.01 4.52 7.68
N ALA A 36 -0.69 4.70 7.66
CA ALA A 36 -0.06 5.81 6.98
C ALA A 36 -0.27 5.76 5.47
N ILE A 37 -0.11 4.58 4.84
CA ILE A 37 -0.34 4.37 3.41
C ILE A 37 -1.80 4.56 3.04
N ARG A 38 -2.73 3.98 3.81
CA ARG A 38 -4.17 4.15 3.55
C ARG A 38 -4.59 5.61 3.60
N ASN A 39 -4.08 6.38 4.57
CA ASN A 39 -4.36 7.81 4.68
C ASN A 39 -3.78 8.60 3.49
N ALA A 40 -2.53 8.33 3.13
CA ALA A 40 -1.86 9.00 2.01
C ALA A 40 -2.57 8.72 0.67
N LEU A 41 -2.91 7.46 0.39
CA LEU A 41 -3.62 7.08 -0.83
C LEU A 41 -5.05 7.62 -0.86
N ARG A 42 -5.74 7.68 0.29
CA ARG A 42 -7.07 8.30 0.37
C ARG A 42 -7.02 9.79 0.07
N ALA A 43 -6.04 10.52 0.60
CA ALA A 43 -5.85 11.94 0.31
C ALA A 43 -5.59 12.23 -1.19
N LYS A 44 -5.07 11.24 -1.93
CA LYS A 44 -4.80 11.32 -3.37
C LYS A 44 -5.88 10.67 -4.24
N ASN A 45 -6.98 10.22 -3.63
CA ASN A 45 -8.06 9.49 -4.30
C ASN A 45 -7.57 8.22 -5.05
N LYS A 46 -6.72 7.43 -4.39
CA LYS A 46 -6.11 6.20 -4.96
C LYS A 46 -6.36 4.94 -4.12
N LEU A 47 -6.99 5.08 -2.95
CA LEU A 47 -7.25 3.95 -2.04
C LEU A 47 -8.06 2.83 -2.71
N GLU A 48 -9.04 3.22 -3.53
CA GLU A 48 -9.96 2.30 -4.19
C GLU A 48 -9.29 1.35 -5.20
N ILE A 49 -8.08 1.68 -5.64
CA ILE A 49 -7.29 0.83 -6.55
C ILE A 49 -6.64 -0.33 -5.76
N ILE A 50 -6.15 -0.07 -4.55
CA ILE A 50 -5.49 -1.10 -3.72
C ILE A 50 -6.49 -1.99 -2.97
N ASP A 51 -7.67 -1.47 -2.61
CA ASP A 51 -8.72 -2.30 -2.00
C ASP A 51 -9.54 -3.07 -3.05
N GLY A 52 -9.37 -2.76 -4.33
CA GLY A 52 -10.03 -3.42 -5.44
C GLY A 52 -11.47 -2.98 -5.70
N THR A 53 -11.92 -1.88 -5.10
CA THR A 53 -13.20 -1.24 -5.46
C THR A 53 -13.16 -0.78 -6.92
N VAL A 54 -12.04 -0.20 -7.36
CA VAL A 54 -11.77 0.16 -8.76
C VAL A 54 -10.95 -0.94 -9.43
N ASN A 55 -11.66 -1.82 -10.13
CA ASN A 55 -11.06 -2.96 -10.83
C ASN A 55 -10.45 -2.58 -12.17
N LYS A 56 -9.48 -3.38 -12.63
CA LYS A 56 -8.93 -3.25 -13.98
C LYS A 56 -10.08 -3.34 -15.01
N PRO A 57 -10.24 -2.35 -15.90
CA PRO A 57 -11.27 -2.39 -16.94
C PRO A 57 -11.12 -3.64 -17.82
N LYS A 58 -12.24 -4.31 -18.11
CA LYS A 58 -12.27 -5.54 -18.94
C LYS A 58 -12.64 -5.30 -20.41
N GLY A 59 -12.91 -4.04 -20.79
CA GLY A 59 -13.41 -3.66 -22.12
C GLY A 59 -12.38 -2.95 -23.00
N GLU A 60 -12.75 -2.70 -24.25
CA GLU A 60 -11.93 -2.06 -25.29
C GLU A 60 -11.67 -0.55 -25.10
N ASN A 61 -12.09 0.04 -23.98
CA ASN A 61 -11.83 1.45 -23.68
C ASN A 61 -10.35 1.66 -23.31
N GLY A 62 -9.50 1.78 -24.33
CA GLY A 62 -8.05 1.92 -24.16
C GLY A 62 -7.66 3.11 -23.29
N ASN A 63 -8.43 4.18 -23.27
CA ASN A 63 -8.14 5.36 -22.43
C ASN A 63 -8.27 5.06 -20.94
N GLU A 64 -9.33 4.35 -20.55
CA GLU A 64 -9.59 3.99 -19.14
C GLU A 64 -8.64 2.90 -18.66
N LEU A 65 -8.35 1.92 -19.53
CA LEU A 65 -7.34 0.89 -19.26
C LEU A 65 -5.96 1.52 -19.04
N ASN A 66 -5.51 2.40 -19.93
CA ASN A 66 -4.23 3.08 -19.80
C ASN A 66 -4.16 3.94 -18.53
N ALA A 67 -5.26 4.62 -18.18
CA ALA A 67 -5.33 5.43 -16.95
C ALA A 67 -5.25 4.56 -15.69
N TRP A 68 -5.95 3.43 -15.68
CA TRP A 68 -5.86 2.45 -14.59
C TRP A 68 -4.45 1.88 -14.46
N GLU A 69 -3.81 1.48 -15.56
CA GLU A 69 -2.45 0.95 -15.56
C GLU A 69 -1.43 1.97 -15.08
N ALA A 70 -1.55 3.23 -15.51
CA ALA A 70 -0.70 4.32 -15.04
C ALA A 70 -0.87 4.57 -13.53
N CYS A 71 -2.10 4.60 -13.03
CA CYS A 71 -2.36 4.73 -11.59
C CYS A 71 -1.81 3.54 -10.79
N ASN A 72 -2.01 2.32 -11.28
CA ASN A 72 -1.50 1.11 -10.65
C ASN A 72 0.03 1.13 -10.53
N LEU A 73 0.74 1.48 -11.61
CA LEU A 73 2.20 1.58 -11.61
C LEU A 73 2.73 2.73 -10.74
N MET A 74 1.99 3.83 -10.67
CA MET A 74 2.30 4.95 -9.77
C MET A 74 2.25 4.50 -8.31
N ILE A 75 1.18 3.79 -7.92
CA ILE A 75 1.03 3.28 -6.55
C ILE A 75 2.14 2.26 -6.23
N ILE A 76 2.47 1.35 -7.14
CA ILE A 76 3.58 0.41 -6.97
C ILE A 76 4.89 1.16 -6.68
N SER A 77 5.17 2.22 -7.45
CA SER A 77 6.38 3.03 -7.26
C SER A 77 6.39 3.72 -5.89
N TRP A 78 5.27 4.30 -5.47
CA TRP A 78 5.13 4.88 -4.13
C TRP A 78 5.28 3.84 -3.02
N MET A 79 4.78 2.62 -3.21
CA MET A 79 4.96 1.51 -2.25
C MET A 79 6.44 1.11 -2.13
N PHE A 80 7.18 1.01 -3.24
CA PHE A 80 8.63 0.76 -3.18
C PHE A 80 9.40 1.86 -2.42
N ASN A 81 8.98 3.12 -2.55
CA ASN A 81 9.63 4.26 -1.87
C ASN A 81 9.42 4.26 -0.34
N VAL A 82 8.43 3.52 0.15
CA VAL A 82 8.03 3.48 1.57
C VAL A 82 8.12 2.07 2.15
N ILE A 83 8.85 1.18 1.48
CA ILE A 83 9.23 -0.15 1.96
C ILE A 83 10.75 -0.19 2.04
N ASP A 84 11.29 -0.71 3.15
CA ASP A 84 12.73 -0.89 3.31
C ASP A 84 13.30 -1.75 2.18
N LYS A 85 14.47 -1.35 1.66
CA LYS A 85 15.10 -2.00 0.50
C LYS A 85 15.39 -3.48 0.73
N SER A 86 15.63 -3.88 1.98
CA SER A 86 15.83 -5.30 2.35
C SER A 86 14.60 -6.17 2.09
N LEU A 87 13.40 -5.57 2.02
CA LEU A 87 12.13 -6.25 1.81
C LEU A 87 11.64 -6.19 0.36
N HIS A 88 12.32 -5.46 -0.54
CA HIS A 88 11.89 -5.27 -1.93
C HIS A 88 11.75 -6.59 -2.69
N SER A 89 12.66 -7.54 -2.47
CA SER A 89 12.60 -8.87 -3.10
C SER A 89 11.30 -9.62 -2.76
N SER A 90 10.74 -9.37 -1.57
CA SER A 90 9.51 -10.03 -1.12
C SER A 90 8.25 -9.51 -1.81
N VAL A 91 8.30 -8.34 -2.45
CA VAL A 91 7.16 -7.69 -3.12
C VAL A 91 7.38 -7.52 -4.63
N ALA A 92 8.56 -7.84 -5.14
CA ALA A 92 8.96 -7.58 -6.53
C ALA A 92 8.10 -8.30 -7.59
N TYR A 93 7.45 -9.40 -7.22
CA TYR A 93 6.65 -10.22 -8.14
C TYR A 93 5.16 -9.83 -8.20
N ALA A 94 4.74 -8.83 -7.42
CA ALA A 94 3.36 -8.38 -7.44
C ALA A 94 3.02 -7.73 -8.79
N GLN A 95 1.96 -8.24 -9.44
CA GLN A 95 1.57 -7.78 -10.78
C GLN A 95 0.75 -6.48 -10.73
N THR A 96 0.05 -6.25 -9.63
CA THR A 96 -0.74 -5.05 -9.37
C THR A 96 -0.46 -4.49 -7.97
N ALA A 97 -0.79 -3.21 -7.77
CA ALA A 97 -0.71 -2.57 -6.46
C ALA A 97 -1.61 -3.26 -5.44
N LYS A 98 -2.76 -3.79 -5.89
CA LYS A 98 -3.67 -4.61 -5.08
C LYS A 98 -3.01 -5.91 -4.64
N ASP A 99 -2.37 -6.64 -5.57
CA ASP A 99 -1.69 -7.89 -5.23
C ASP A 99 -0.55 -7.64 -4.22
N MET A 100 0.22 -6.57 -4.42
CA MET A 100 1.27 -6.15 -3.49
C MET A 100 0.69 -5.83 -2.11
N TRP A 101 -0.43 -5.11 -2.07
CA TRP A 101 -1.11 -4.71 -0.85
C TRP A 101 -1.63 -5.92 -0.06
N GLU A 102 -2.33 -6.84 -0.72
CA GLU A 102 -2.89 -8.03 -0.07
C GLU A 102 -1.81 -9.00 0.38
N ASP A 103 -0.74 -9.20 -0.40
CA ASP A 103 0.39 -10.04 0.01
C ASP A 103 1.09 -9.50 1.28
N LEU A 104 1.36 -8.18 1.33
CA LEU A 104 1.91 -7.55 2.53
C LEU A 104 0.97 -7.69 3.74
N LYS A 105 -0.35 -7.55 3.51
CA LYS A 105 -1.35 -7.70 4.55
C LYS A 105 -1.41 -9.11 5.09
N GLU A 106 -1.46 -10.12 4.22
CA GLU A 106 -1.49 -11.53 4.63
C GLU A 106 -0.25 -11.90 5.45
N ARG A 107 0.95 -11.51 4.98
CA ARG A 107 2.22 -11.85 5.64
C ARG A 107 2.40 -11.18 7.00
N TYR A 108 2.04 -9.91 7.13
CA TYR A 108 2.43 -9.11 8.30
C TYR A 108 1.31 -8.78 9.27
N VAL A 109 0.03 -8.90 8.89
CA VAL A 109 -1.07 -8.85 9.87
C VAL A 109 -1.01 -10.07 10.78
N VAL A 110 -0.84 -11.27 10.20
CA VAL A 110 -0.77 -12.52 10.98
C VAL A 110 0.56 -12.65 11.71
N GLY A 111 1.68 -12.28 11.07
CA GLY A 111 3.01 -12.37 11.69
C GLY A 111 3.16 -11.49 12.94
N ASN A 112 2.48 -10.34 12.99
CA ASN A 112 2.55 -9.44 14.14
C ASN A 112 1.59 -9.82 15.28
N ALA A 113 0.48 -10.51 15.02
CA ALA A 113 -0.51 -10.80 16.06
C ALA A 113 0.04 -11.64 17.24
N PRO A 114 0.76 -12.77 17.03
CA PRO A 114 1.39 -13.52 18.12
C PRO A 114 2.48 -12.73 18.85
N ARG A 115 3.29 -11.97 18.12
CA ARG A 115 4.41 -11.19 18.67
C ARG A 115 3.92 -10.02 19.53
N VAL A 116 2.87 -9.33 19.10
CA VAL A 116 2.18 -8.31 19.91
C VAL A 116 1.57 -8.93 21.16
N HIS A 117 0.99 -10.14 21.06
CA HIS A 117 0.47 -10.86 22.23
C HIS A 117 1.57 -11.22 23.24
N GLN A 118 2.71 -11.75 22.77
CA GLN A 118 3.85 -12.07 23.62
C GLN A 118 4.37 -10.83 24.35
N LEU A 119 4.61 -9.73 23.62
CA LEU A 119 5.07 -8.46 24.21
C LEU A 119 4.08 -7.91 25.25
N ARG A 120 2.78 -8.02 25.02
CA ARG A 120 1.76 -7.63 26.00
C ARG A 120 1.82 -8.50 27.26
N SER A 121 1.99 -9.81 27.11
CA SER A 121 2.13 -10.74 28.23
C SER A 121 3.39 -10.45 29.05
N GLU A 122 4.52 -10.16 28.41
CA GLU A 122 5.76 -9.79 29.09
C GLU A 122 5.62 -8.48 29.88
N ILE A 123 4.98 -7.45 29.31
CA ILE A 123 4.71 -6.19 30.02
C ILE A 123 3.82 -6.42 31.25
N VAL A 124 2.83 -7.30 31.16
CA VAL A 124 1.96 -7.65 32.29
C VAL A 124 2.77 -8.37 33.37
N ASN A 125 3.60 -9.34 32.98
CA ASN A 125 4.44 -10.09 33.92
C ASN A 125 5.47 -9.20 34.61
N LEU A 126 6.10 -8.27 33.88
CA LEU A 126 7.08 -7.31 34.42
C LEU A 126 6.48 -6.27 35.38
N LYS A 127 5.15 -6.09 35.38
CA LYS A 127 4.45 -5.18 36.31
C LYS A 127 3.92 -5.90 37.57
N GLN A 128 4.04 -7.23 37.63
CA GLN A 128 3.55 -8.05 38.74
C GLN A 128 4.66 -8.52 39.70
N GLU A 129 5.92 -8.18 39.42
CA GLU A 129 7.05 -8.20 40.38
C GLU A 129 7.26 -6.83 41.01
#